data_AF-A0A0V8DLW9-F1
#
_entry.id   AF-A0A0V8DLW9-F1
#
_cell.length_a   1.000
_cell.length_b   1.000
_cell.length_c   1.000
_cell.angle_alpha   90.00
_cell.angle_beta   90.00
_cell.angle_gamma   90.00
#
_symmetry.space_group_name_H-M   'P 1'
#
loop_
_entity.id
_entity.type
_entity.pdbx_description
1 polymer ?
#
loop_
_entity_poly.entity_id
_entity_poly.type
_entity_poly.pdbx_seq_one_letter_code
_entity_poly.pdbx_strand_id
1 'polypeptide(L)'
;MIIFLALVAWYLTKNPNVAISLAILSDALAALPTMLKGWKYPETENGFLFLGSLFSASTSFTEIHHWNFAEVAFPIYLILLSLTMLFLI
;
A
#
# COMPACT_ATOMS: atom_id res chain seq x y z
N MET A 1 -10.89 9.40 7.62
CA MET A 1 -11.40 10.61 6.95
C MET A 1 -11.16 10.58 5.44
N ILE A 2 -9.95 10.23 4.97
CA ILE A 2 -9.59 10.22 3.53
C ILE A 2 -10.34 9.15 2.71
N ILE A 3 -10.64 7.97 3.27
CA ILE A 3 -11.41 6.90 2.59
C ILE A 3 -12.84 7.33 2.21
N PHE A 4 -13.51 8.15 3.02
CA PHE A 4 -14.82 8.68 2.66
C PHE A 4 -14.73 9.64 1.46
N LEU A 5 -13.66 10.45 1.38
CA LEU A 5 -13.40 11.29 0.21
C LEU A 5 -13.09 10.46 -1.04
N ALA A 6 -12.40 9.32 -0.90
CA ALA A 6 -12.14 8.42 -2.02
C ALA A 6 -13.45 7.82 -2.59
N LEU A 7 -14.39 7.43 -1.73
CA LEU A 7 -15.70 6.93 -2.14
C LEU A 7 -16.52 8.00 -2.88
N VAL A 8 -16.53 9.23 -2.36
CA VAL A 8 -17.21 10.37 -2.99
C VAL A 8 -16.55 10.72 -4.32
N ALA A 9 -15.22 10.75 -4.38
CA ALA A 9 -14.48 11.02 -5.61
C ALA A 9 -14.76 9.95 -6.68
N TRP A 10 -14.80 8.67 -6.31
CA TRP A 10 -15.17 7.58 -7.22
C TRP A 10 -16.60 7.73 -7.75
N TYR A 11 -17.56 8.01 -6.87
CA TYR A 11 -18.95 8.22 -7.24
C TYR A 11 -19.11 9.36 -8.26
N LEU A 12 -18.32 10.44 -8.09
CA LEU A 12 -18.33 11.61 -8.98
C LEU A 12 -17.58 11.38 -10.30
N THR A 13 -16.42 10.73 -10.28
CA THR A 13 -15.59 10.54 -11.49
C THR A 13 -15.97 9.30 -12.29
N LYS A 14 -16.67 8.33 -11.69
CA LYS A 14 -16.93 6.99 -12.23
C LYS A 14 -15.68 6.26 -12.72
N ASN A 15 -14.49 6.71 -12.32
CA ASN A 15 -13.22 6.15 -12.71
C ASN A 15 -12.57 5.47 -11.49
N PRO A 16 -12.42 4.13 -11.50
CA PRO A 16 -11.83 3.41 -10.38
C PRO A 16 -10.39 3.83 -10.07
N ASN A 17 -9.65 4.34 -11.06
CA ASN A 17 -8.25 4.72 -10.88
C ASN A 17 -8.08 5.86 -9.87
N VAL A 18 -9.01 6.83 -9.85
CA VAL A 18 -8.97 7.96 -8.90
C VAL A 18 -9.14 7.47 -7.47
N ALA A 19 -10.06 6.54 -7.25
CA ALA A 19 -10.32 5.94 -5.95
C ALA A 19 -9.07 5.21 -5.44
N ILE A 20 -8.42 4.45 -6.32
CA ILE A 20 -7.23 3.65 -6.01
C ILE A 20 -6.04 4.56 -5.71
N SER A 21 -5.83 5.62 -6.49
CA SER A 21 -4.77 6.59 -6.20
C SER A 21 -4.96 7.25 -4.83
N LEU A 22 -6.18 7.62 -4.47
CA LEU A 22 -6.48 8.18 -3.14
C LEU A 22 -6.32 7.15 -2.02
N ALA A 23 -6.66 5.89 -2.27
CA ALA A 23 -6.45 4.80 -1.32
C ALA A 23 -4.96 4.58 -1.05
N ILE A 24 -4.12 4.52 -2.09
CA ILE A 24 -2.67 4.41 -1.98
C ILE A 24 -2.08 5.60 -1.21
N LEU A 25 -2.51 6.82 -1.52
CA LEU A 25 -2.06 8.02 -0.80
C LEU A 25 -2.47 7.98 0.68
N SER A 26 -3.70 7.54 0.97
CA SER A 26 -4.17 7.41 2.35
C SER A 26 -3.33 6.38 3.12
N ASP A 27 -3.02 5.24 2.52
CA ASP A 27 -2.22 4.20 3.14
C ASP A 27 -0.76 4.66 3.35
N ALA A 28 -0.18 5.33 2.35
CA ALA A 28 1.18 5.85 2.43
C ALA A 28 1.33 6.87 3.56
N LEU A 29 0.36 7.77 3.72
CA LEU A 29 0.34 8.72 4.84
C LEU A 29 0.18 8.02 6.20
N ALA A 30 -0.60 6.93 6.24
CA ALA A 30 -0.76 6.13 7.45
C ALA A 30 0.51 5.32 7.79
N ALA A 31 1.32 4.95 6.79
CA ALA A 31 2.56 4.22 6.96
C ALA A 31 3.73 5.10 7.46
N LEU A 32 3.67 6.43 7.26
CA LEU A 32 4.72 7.37 7.70
C LEU A 32 5.17 7.24 9.16
N PRO A 33 4.28 7.20 10.18
CA PRO A 33 4.71 7.01 11.57
C PRO A 33 5.47 5.69 11.78
N THR A 34 5.06 4.63 11.09
CA THR A 34 5.73 3.33 11.15
C THR A 34 7.11 3.39 10.47
N MET A 35 7.23 4.05 9.32
CA MET A 35 8.52 4.26 8.65
C MET A 35 9.50 5.05 9.53
N LEU A 36 9.02 6.14 10.15
CA LEU A 36 9.82 6.96 11.07
C LEU A 36 10.25 6.16 12.31
N LYS A 37 9.36 5.30 12.83
CA LYS A 37 9.66 4.44 13.96
C LYS A 37 10.67 3.35 13.58
N GLY A 38 10.52 2.70 12.43
CA GLY A 38 11.46 1.71 11.91
C GLY A 38 12.86 2.31 11.75
N TRP A 39 12.99 3.51 11.16
CA TRP A 39 14.28 4.19 11.04
C TRP A 39 14.93 4.50 12.40
N LYS A 40 14.14 4.97 13.38
CA LYS A 40 14.67 5.49 14.65
C LYS A 40 14.86 4.43 15.72
N TYR A 41 14.02 3.38 15.71
CA TYR A 41 13.96 2.31 16.70
C TYR A 41 13.68 0.96 15.99
N PRO A 42 14.57 0.52 15.08
CA PRO A 42 14.35 -0.68 14.26
C PRO A 42 14.09 -1.94 15.10
N GLU A 43 14.73 -2.06 16.26
CA GLU A 43 14.57 -3.18 17.20
C GLU A 43 13.15 -3.35 17.77
N THR A 44 12.29 -2.34 17.63
CA THR A 44 10.91 -2.35 18.14
C THR A 44 9.88 -2.82 17.11
N GLU A 45 10.30 -3.02 15.86
CA GLU A 45 9.47 -3.49 14.77
C GLU A 45 9.84 -4.93 14.39
N ASN A 46 8.86 -5.71 13.95
CA ASN A 46 9.09 -7.10 13.56
C ASN A 46 9.17 -7.20 12.03
N GLY A 47 10.40 -7.30 11.49
CA GLY A 47 10.66 -7.47 10.06
C GLY A 47 9.91 -8.66 9.42
N PHE A 48 9.59 -9.70 10.21
CA PHE A 48 8.84 -10.86 9.71
C PHE A 48 7.41 -10.51 9.27
N LEU A 49 6.81 -9.48 9.86
CA LEU A 49 5.50 -8.97 9.44
C LEU A 49 5.57 -8.38 8.03
N PHE A 50 6.62 -7.60 7.75
CA PHE A 50 6.83 -6.99 6.43
C PHE A 50 7.24 -8.02 5.37
N LEU A 51 7.97 -9.08 5.74
CA LEU A 51 8.19 -10.23 4.85
C LEU A 51 6.88 -10.95 4.51
N GLY A 52 6.00 -11.14 5.50
CA GLY A 52 4.66 -11.69 5.28
C GLY A 52 3.83 -10.81 4.34
N SER A 53 3.84 -9.49 4.54
CA SER A 53 3.19 -8.52 3.65
C SER A 53 3.77 -8.56 2.23
N LEU A 54 5.09 -8.64 2.09
CA LEU A 54 5.76 -8.76 0.80
C LEU A 54 5.32 -10.03 0.05
N PHE A 55 5.29 -11.16 0.75
CA PHE A 55 4.85 -12.43 0.18
C PHE A 55 3.37 -12.36 -0.22
N SER A 56 2.50 -11.87 0.67
CA SER A 56 1.06 -11.74 0.41
C SER A 56 0.76 -10.77 -0.75
N ALA A 57 1.48 -9.66 -0.87
CA ALA A 57 1.29 -8.74 -1.99
C ALA A 57 1.80 -9.35 -3.31
N SER A 58 2.83 -10.20 -3.25
CA SER A 58 3.33 -10.93 -4.43
C SER A 58 2.32 -11.96 -4.93
N THR A 59 1.57 -12.61 -4.03
CA THR A 59 0.51 -13.55 -4.46
C THR A 59 -0.64 -12.84 -5.17
N SER A 60 -0.90 -11.55 -4.91
CA SER A 60 -1.92 -10.81 -5.64
C SER A 60 -1.67 -10.77 -7.15
N PHE A 61 -0.42 -10.91 -7.62
CA PHE A 61 -0.11 -10.98 -9.05
C PHE A 61 -0.67 -12.23 -9.74
N THR A 62 -0.97 -13.31 -9.00
CA THR A 62 -1.61 -14.50 -9.60
C THR A 62 -3.10 -14.29 -9.86
N GLU A 63 -3.72 -13.30 -9.21
CA GLU A 63 -5.14 -12.94 -9.39
C GLU A 63 -5.36 -11.90 -10.48
N ILE A 64 -4.29 -11.25 -10.96
CA ILE A 64 -4.39 -10.21 -11.99
C ILE A 64 -4.76 -10.85 -13.33
N HIS A 65 -5.92 -10.47 -13.84
CA HIS A 65 -6.41 -10.91 -15.15
C HIS A 65 -6.13 -9.87 -16.23
N HIS A 66 -6.13 -8.59 -15.87
CA HIS A 66 -5.85 -7.49 -16.77
C HIS A 66 -4.73 -6.64 -16.20
N TRP A 67 -3.68 -6.43 -17.00
CA TRP A 67 -2.55 -5.58 -16.65
C TRP A 67 -2.91 -4.08 -16.77
N ASN A 68 -3.94 -3.66 -16.04
CA ASN A 68 -4.41 -2.29 -15.96
C ASN A 68 -4.02 -1.67 -14.61
N PHE A 69 -4.13 -0.35 -14.51
CA PHE A 69 -3.77 0.37 -13.29
C PHE A 69 -4.56 -0.11 -12.07
N ALA A 70 -5.83 -0.46 -12.24
CA ALA A 70 -6.71 -0.80 -11.12
C ALA A 70 -6.32 -2.12 -10.44
N GLU A 71 -5.86 -3.11 -11.20
CA GLU A 71 -5.46 -4.42 -10.67
C GLU A 71 -4.01 -4.42 -10.15
N VAL A 72 -3.10 -3.66 -10.79
CA VAL A 72 -1.66 -3.78 -10.52
C VAL A 72 -1.13 -2.72 -9.54
N ALA A 73 -1.76 -1.53 -9.46
CA ALA A 73 -1.18 -0.40 -8.72
C ALA A 73 -1.06 -0.65 -7.20
N PHE A 74 -2.09 -1.22 -6.58
CA PHE A 74 -2.09 -1.47 -5.14
C PHE A 74 -1.11 -2.59 -4.73
N PRO A 75 -1.06 -3.75 -5.42
CA PRO A 75 -0.05 -4.77 -5.16
C PRO A 75 1.39 -4.26 -5.31
N ILE A 76 1.71 -3.52 -6.39
CA ILE A 76 3.05 -2.91 -6.57
C ILE A 76 3.38 -2.00 -5.39
N TYR A 77 2.43 -1.13 -5.01
CA TYR A 77 2.62 -0.22 -3.90
C TYR A 77 2.93 -0.96 -2.59
N LEU A 78 2.18 -2.01 -2.26
CA LEU A 78 2.41 -2.81 -1.05
C LEU A 78 3.78 -3.51 -1.05
N ILE A 79 4.23 -4.00 -2.21
CA ILE A 79 5.57 -4.57 -2.36
C ILE A 79 6.64 -3.52 -2.08
N LEU A 80 6.54 -2.34 -2.70
CA LEU A 80 7.50 -1.25 -2.52
C LEU A 80 7.54 -0.76 -1.06
N LEU A 81 6.37 -0.63 -0.43
CA LEU A 81 6.28 -0.25 0.98
C LEU A 81 6.92 -1.30 1.88
N SER A 82 6.60 -2.59 1.65
CA SER A 82 7.13 -3.70 2.45
C SER A 82 8.66 -3.79 2.32
N LEU A 83 9.20 -3.65 1.11
CA LEU A 83 10.65 -3.59 0.88
C LEU A 83 11.31 -2.39 1.58
N THR A 84 10.66 -1.23 1.53
CA THR A 84 11.15 -0.04 2.22
C THR A 84 11.21 -0.27 3.73
N MET A 85 10.15 -0.85 4.31
CA MET A 85 10.12 -1.16 5.74
C MET A 85 11.18 -2.20 6.14
N LEU A 86 11.38 -3.23 5.32
CA LEU A 86 12.44 -4.22 5.53
C LEU A 86 13.85 -3.65 5.44
N PHE A 87 14.05 -2.57 4.70
CA PHE A 87 15.32 -1.88 4.62
C PHE A 87 15.54 -0.91 5.79
N LEU A 88 14.45 -0.36 6.34
CA LEU A 88 14.49 0.60 7.45
C LEU A 88 14.64 -0.06 8.83
N ILE A 89 14.25 -1.33 8.95
CA ILE A 89 14.34 -2.16 10.16
C ILE A 89 15.61 -2.99 10.11
#